data_AF-A0A7S1UW98-F1
#
_entry.id   AF-A0A7S1UW98-F1
#
_cell.length_a   1.000
_cell.length_b   1.000
_cell.length_c   1.000
_cell.angle_alpha   90.00
_cell.angle_beta   90.00
_cell.angle_gamma   90.00
#
_symmetry.space_group_name_H-M   'P 1'
#
loop_
_entity.id
_entity.type
_entity.pdbx_description
1 polymer ?
#
loop_
_entity_poly.entity_id
_entity_poly.type
_entity_poly.pdbx_seq_one_letter_code
_entity_poly.pdbx_strand_id
1 'polypeptide(L)'
;LGERPGGMEVESMKLLAAQNLTIGSDLIEEKSEKIKMVELSLESASILRSKCAYDKAAVLLRVASKLLSQETMWTPDLYKTSIDVFSTLAEIELAVYEYQRSSVAVGVILEQATSVEDKQRAHLVDVRGSIAQSRYDESIRKVCTYIGELGSRVSLPSKATIVKEMVRVKFALRGKSDEDIKSLPILSDKRKKTVMALLNEVACIGFWRSCNTMYL
;
A
#
# COMPACT_ATOMS: atom_id res chain seq x y z
N LEU A 1 18.34 -1.72 24.12
CA LEU A 1 17.21 -2.66 24.30
C LEU A 1 17.54 -3.91 23.52
N GLY A 2 18.20 -4.86 24.19
CA GLY A 2 18.72 -6.06 23.56
C GLY A 2 17.60 -7.06 23.29
N GLU A 3 17.38 -7.38 22.01
CA GLU A 3 16.63 -8.58 21.65
C GLU A 3 17.37 -9.80 22.21
N ARG A 4 16.61 -10.71 22.83
CA ARG A 4 17.18 -11.95 23.38
C ARG A 4 17.88 -12.72 22.25
N PRO A 5 19.07 -13.30 22.47
CA PRO A 5 19.84 -13.97 21.42
C PRO A 5 19.06 -15.09 20.69
N GLY A 6 18.09 -15.73 21.35
CA GLY A 6 17.23 -16.74 20.72
C GLY A 6 16.21 -16.20 19.70
N GLY A 7 15.83 -14.92 19.75
CA GLY A 7 14.88 -14.34 18.79
C GLY A 7 15.48 -14.20 17.39
N MET A 8 16.73 -13.73 17.33
CA MET A 8 17.47 -13.55 16.08
C MET A 8 17.79 -14.88 15.39
N GLU A 9 18.05 -15.93 16.18
CA GLU A 9 18.30 -17.28 15.67
C GLU A 9 17.03 -17.90 15.07
N VAL A 10 15.89 -17.81 15.76
CA VAL A 10 14.59 -18.30 15.25
C VAL A 10 14.20 -17.58 13.96
N GLU A 11 14.41 -16.27 13.90
CA GLU A 11 14.13 -15.48 12.69
C GLU A 11 15.00 -15.93 11.50
N SER A 12 16.29 -16.13 11.75
CA SER A 12 17.24 -16.58 10.72
C SER A 12 16.89 -17.98 10.19
N MET A 13 16.51 -18.90 11.08
CA MET A 13 16.04 -20.24 10.71
C MET A 13 14.75 -20.17 9.88
N LYS A 14 13.80 -19.30 10.26
CA LYS A 14 12.56 -19.10 9.50
C LYS A 14 12.84 -18.61 8.08
N LEU A 15 13.72 -17.61 7.93
CA LEU A 15 14.11 -17.08 6.62
C LEU A 15 14.78 -18.16 5.74
N LEU A 16 15.69 -18.95 6.33
CA LEU A 16 16.37 -20.03 5.62
C LEU A 16 15.37 -21.10 5.15
N ALA A 17 14.47 -21.52 6.03
CA ALA A 17 13.43 -22.50 5.70
C ALA A 17 12.53 -21.99 4.56
N ALA A 18 12.02 -20.76 4.65
CA ALA A 18 11.17 -20.16 3.62
C ALA A 18 11.88 -20.09 2.26
N GLN A 19 13.15 -19.66 2.23
CA GLN A 19 13.94 -19.58 1.00
C GLN A 19 14.18 -20.96 0.37
N ASN A 20 14.52 -21.97 1.18
CA ASN A 20 14.74 -23.33 0.67
C ASN A 20 13.44 -23.97 0.16
N LEU A 21 12.33 -23.82 0.88
CA LEU A 21 11.02 -24.36 0.48
C LEU A 21 10.48 -23.70 -0.80
N THR A 22 10.89 -22.46 -1.07
CA THR A 22 10.53 -21.77 -2.31
C THR A 22 11.01 -22.52 -3.55
N ILE A 23 12.18 -23.16 -3.49
CA ILE A 23 12.77 -23.92 -4.61
C ILE A 23 11.92 -25.14 -4.96
N GLY A 24 11.33 -25.80 -3.97
CA GLY A 24 10.47 -26.97 -4.13
C GLY A 24 8.97 -26.66 -4.15
N SER A 25 8.59 -25.38 -4.19
CA SER A 25 7.19 -24.96 -4.01
C SER A 25 6.23 -25.53 -5.07
N ASP A 26 6.71 -25.76 -6.28
CA ASP A 26 5.93 -26.36 -7.37
C ASP A 26 5.59 -27.84 -7.11
N LEU A 27 6.26 -28.51 -6.16
CA LEU A 27 6.00 -29.90 -5.77
C LEU A 27 4.94 -30.04 -4.67
N ILE A 28 4.47 -28.92 -4.11
CA ILE A 28 3.46 -28.94 -3.05
C ILE A 28 2.10 -29.22 -3.69
N GLU A 29 1.53 -30.39 -3.43
CA GLU A 29 0.21 -30.78 -3.94
C GLU A 29 -0.92 -30.46 -2.95
N GLU A 30 -0.66 -30.69 -1.65
CA GLU A 30 -1.68 -30.58 -0.62
C GLU A 30 -2.09 -29.13 -0.37
N LYS A 31 -3.40 -28.85 -0.37
CA LYS A 31 -3.94 -27.51 -0.11
C LYS A 31 -3.50 -26.95 1.24
N SER A 32 -3.44 -27.78 2.29
CA SER A 32 -3.07 -27.33 3.63
C SER A 32 -1.60 -26.88 3.68
N GLU A 33 -0.72 -27.58 2.98
CA GLU A 33 0.70 -27.23 2.87
C GLU A 33 0.92 -25.97 2.04
N LYS A 34 0.17 -25.77 0.95
CA LYS A 34 0.19 -24.52 0.17
C LYS A 34 -0.14 -23.32 1.04
N ILE A 35 -1.17 -23.42 1.88
CA ILE A 35 -1.58 -22.33 2.78
C ILE A 35 -0.47 -22.03 3.80
N LYS A 36 0.11 -23.06 4.43
CA LYS A 36 1.26 -22.88 5.35
C LYS A 36 2.45 -22.21 4.66
N MET A 37 2.73 -22.57 3.41
CA MET A 37 3.80 -21.96 2.63
C MET A 37 3.51 -20.49 2.31
N VAL A 38 2.26 -20.14 2.02
CA VAL A 38 1.82 -18.75 1.82
C VAL A 38 2.02 -17.92 3.09
N GLU A 39 1.57 -18.43 4.24
CA GLU A 39 1.71 -17.76 5.54
C GLU A 39 3.18 -17.55 5.91
N LEU A 40 3.99 -18.61 5.79
CA LEU A 40 5.43 -18.55 6.02
C LEU A 40 6.09 -17.49 5.11
N SER A 41 5.73 -17.48 3.83
CA SER A 41 6.27 -16.53 2.86
C SER A 41 5.90 -15.09 3.20
N LEU A 42 4.67 -14.85 3.66
CA LEU A 42 4.21 -13.53 4.06
C LEU A 42 4.96 -13.02 5.30
N GLU A 43 5.12 -13.86 6.32
CA GLU A 43 5.88 -13.53 7.52
C GLU A 43 7.37 -13.26 7.20
N SER A 44 8.01 -14.15 6.45
CA SER A 44 9.40 -14.00 6.04
C SER A 44 9.62 -12.78 5.14
N ALA A 45 8.67 -12.45 4.26
CA ALA A 45 8.73 -11.24 3.46
C ALA A 45 8.64 -9.98 4.32
N SER A 46 7.80 -9.96 5.37
CA SER A 46 7.73 -8.84 6.32
C SER A 46 9.06 -8.61 7.05
N ILE A 47 9.72 -9.70 7.46
CA ILE A 47 11.05 -9.67 8.07
C ILE A 47 12.11 -9.15 7.08
N LEU A 48 12.12 -9.67 5.85
CA LEU A 48 13.08 -9.21 4.84
C LEU A 48 12.87 -7.74 4.47
N ARG A 49 11.61 -7.29 4.47
CA ARG A 49 11.25 -5.89 4.26
C ARG A 49 11.83 -4.99 5.35
N SER A 50 11.76 -5.37 6.63
CA SER A 50 12.36 -4.58 7.72
C SER A 50 13.90 -4.52 7.63
N LYS A 51 14.50 -5.53 6.98
CA LYS A 51 15.94 -5.61 6.67
C LYS A 51 16.31 -4.99 5.31
N CYS A 52 15.40 -4.31 4.64
CA CYS A 52 15.58 -3.72 3.30
C CYS A 52 15.99 -4.73 2.20
N ALA A 53 15.77 -6.03 2.41
CA ALA A 53 16.07 -7.09 1.46
C ALA A 53 14.88 -7.33 0.50
N TYR A 54 14.47 -6.29 -0.22
CA TYR A 54 13.25 -6.27 -1.03
C TYR A 54 13.24 -7.32 -2.14
N ASP A 55 14.37 -7.56 -2.82
CA ASP A 55 14.45 -8.57 -3.88
C ASP A 55 14.13 -9.99 -3.37
N LYS A 56 14.65 -10.33 -2.19
CA LYS A 56 14.39 -11.64 -1.55
C LYS A 56 12.94 -11.74 -1.11
N ALA A 57 12.39 -10.65 -0.56
CA ALA A 57 10.98 -10.60 -0.18
C ALA A 57 10.05 -10.74 -1.40
N ALA A 58 10.42 -10.13 -2.54
CA ALA A 58 9.67 -10.24 -3.79
C ALA A 58 9.61 -11.70 -4.27
N VAL A 59 10.74 -12.43 -4.23
CA VAL A 59 10.79 -13.85 -4.61
C VAL A 59 9.81 -14.69 -3.78
N LEU A 60 9.80 -14.53 -2.45
CA LEU A 60 8.87 -15.25 -1.58
C LEU A 60 7.41 -14.92 -1.89
N LEU A 61 7.08 -13.64 -2.05
CA LEU A 61 5.70 -13.21 -2.31
C LEU A 61 5.20 -13.61 -3.70
N ARG A 62 6.09 -13.67 -4.70
CA ARG A 62 5.76 -14.18 -6.05
C ARG A 62 5.41 -15.67 -6.00
N VAL A 63 6.05 -16.45 -5.13
CA VAL A 63 5.70 -17.86 -4.94
C VAL A 63 4.40 -17.98 -4.15
N ALA A 64 4.24 -17.22 -3.07
CA ALA A 64 3.00 -17.19 -2.31
C ALA A 64 1.78 -16.86 -3.19
N SER A 65 1.90 -15.86 -4.08
CA SER A 65 0.81 -15.47 -4.97
C SER A 65 0.47 -16.53 -6.02
N LYS A 66 1.44 -17.36 -6.44
CA LYS A 66 1.19 -18.51 -7.35
C LYS A 66 0.53 -19.68 -6.64
N LEU A 67 0.87 -19.92 -5.38
CA LEU A 67 0.29 -21.01 -4.58
C LEU A 67 -1.16 -20.73 -4.20
N LEU A 68 -1.56 -19.46 -4.14
CA LEU A 68 -2.95 -19.04 -4.01
C LEU A 68 -3.72 -19.34 -5.31
N SER A 69 -4.48 -20.43 -5.30
CA SER A 69 -5.36 -20.76 -6.43
C SER A 69 -6.49 -19.74 -6.58
N GLN A 70 -6.86 -19.42 -7.83
CA GLN A 70 -7.98 -18.50 -8.13
C GLN A 70 -9.29 -18.94 -7.48
N GLU A 71 -9.52 -20.25 -7.36
CA GLU A 71 -10.73 -20.81 -6.79
C GLU A 71 -10.82 -20.64 -5.27
N THR A 72 -9.68 -20.63 -4.57
CA THR A 72 -9.66 -20.65 -3.09
C THR A 72 -9.28 -19.33 -2.46
N MET A 73 -8.54 -18.46 -3.17
CA MET A 73 -7.91 -17.29 -2.56
C MET A 73 -8.91 -16.23 -2.06
N TRP A 74 -10.12 -16.18 -2.62
CA TRP A 74 -11.18 -15.25 -2.23
C TRP A 74 -12.24 -15.85 -1.31
N THR A 75 -12.01 -17.06 -0.82
CA THR A 75 -12.87 -17.66 0.22
C THR A 75 -12.72 -16.91 1.55
N PRO A 76 -13.73 -16.88 2.43
CA PRO A 76 -13.67 -16.13 3.69
C PRO A 76 -12.43 -16.44 4.55
N ASP A 77 -11.97 -17.69 4.53
CA ASP A 77 -10.81 -18.14 5.32
C ASP A 77 -9.49 -17.58 4.80
N LEU A 78 -9.37 -17.38 3.48
CA LEU A 78 -8.13 -16.92 2.82
C LEU A 78 -8.20 -15.47 2.36
N TYR A 79 -9.38 -14.84 2.37
CA TYR A 79 -9.59 -13.50 1.82
C TYR A 79 -8.58 -12.48 2.37
N LYS A 80 -8.43 -12.44 3.70
CA LYS A 80 -7.51 -11.51 4.36
C LYS A 80 -6.04 -11.80 3.98
N THR A 81 -5.65 -13.07 4.01
CA THR A 81 -4.30 -13.51 3.64
C THR A 81 -3.99 -13.15 2.19
N SER A 82 -4.95 -13.36 1.28
CA SER A 82 -4.80 -13.01 -0.14
C SER A 82 -4.65 -11.51 -0.34
N ILE A 83 -5.50 -10.69 0.29
CA ILE A 83 -5.36 -9.22 0.27
C ILE A 83 -3.97 -8.81 0.78
N ASP A 84 -3.51 -9.39 1.88
CA ASP A 84 -2.20 -9.05 2.46
C ASP A 84 -1.03 -9.50 1.57
N VAL A 85 -1.09 -10.68 0.96
CA VAL A 85 -0.09 -11.18 0.01
C VAL A 85 0.00 -10.28 -1.21
N PHE A 86 -1.12 -10.03 -1.91
CA PHE A 86 -1.10 -9.21 -3.11
C PHE A 86 -0.75 -7.76 -2.81
N SER A 87 -1.23 -7.19 -1.69
CA SER A 87 -0.90 -5.81 -1.32
C SER A 87 0.59 -5.66 -1.00
N THR A 88 1.15 -6.60 -0.25
CA THR A 88 2.58 -6.58 0.09
C THR A 88 3.44 -6.86 -1.14
N LEU A 89 3.00 -7.76 -2.02
CA LEU A 89 3.67 -8.00 -3.30
C LEU A 89 3.70 -6.73 -4.14
N ALA A 90 2.55 -6.05 -4.30
CA ALA A 90 2.45 -4.82 -5.07
C ALA A 90 3.40 -3.72 -4.54
N GLU A 91 3.46 -3.54 -3.22
CA GLU A 91 4.37 -2.60 -2.55
C GLU A 91 5.85 -2.94 -2.79
N ILE A 92 6.22 -4.21 -2.64
CA ILE A 92 7.61 -4.65 -2.77
C ILE A 92 8.07 -4.62 -4.24
N GLU A 93 7.23 -5.05 -5.18
CA GLU A 93 7.50 -4.97 -6.62
C GLU A 93 7.71 -3.51 -7.06
N LEU A 94 6.93 -2.58 -6.51
CA LEU A 94 7.15 -1.16 -6.75
C LEU A 94 8.50 -0.69 -6.19
N ALA A 95 8.87 -1.14 -4.99
CA ALA A 95 10.14 -0.77 -4.35
C ALA A 95 11.38 -1.27 -5.12
N VAL A 96 11.27 -2.39 -5.84
CA VAL A 96 12.33 -2.93 -6.71
C VAL A 96 12.18 -2.51 -8.18
N TYR A 97 11.35 -1.50 -8.46
CA TYR A 97 11.12 -0.94 -9.80
C TYR A 97 10.49 -1.90 -10.83
N GLU A 98 9.85 -2.98 -10.38
CA GLU A 98 9.11 -3.95 -11.20
C GLU A 98 7.65 -3.47 -11.40
N TYR A 99 7.49 -2.34 -12.07
CA TYR A 99 6.20 -1.64 -12.21
C TYR A 99 5.10 -2.51 -12.81
N GLN A 100 5.43 -3.34 -13.81
CA GLN A 100 4.44 -4.19 -14.46
C GLN A 100 3.88 -5.24 -13.51
N ARG A 101 4.75 -5.87 -12.70
CA ARG A 101 4.34 -6.88 -11.70
C ARG A 101 3.55 -6.23 -10.57
N SER A 102 3.98 -5.06 -10.12
CA SER A 102 3.25 -4.25 -9.14
C SER A 102 1.83 -3.94 -9.63
N SER A 103 1.70 -3.48 -10.88
CA SER A 103 0.40 -3.18 -11.51
C SER A 103 -0.51 -4.40 -11.62
N VAL A 104 0.04 -5.56 -11.99
CA VAL A 104 -0.74 -6.83 -12.00
C VAL A 104 -1.26 -7.17 -10.61
N ALA A 105 -0.42 -7.09 -9.57
CA ALA A 105 -0.83 -7.36 -8.20
C ALA A 105 -1.90 -6.38 -7.68
N VAL A 106 -1.77 -5.09 -8.03
CA VAL A 106 -2.80 -4.07 -7.77
C VAL A 106 -4.12 -4.45 -8.45
N GLY A 107 -4.08 -4.80 -9.73
CA GLY A 107 -5.27 -5.14 -10.52
C GLY A 107 -6.08 -6.28 -9.89
N VAL A 108 -5.39 -7.34 -9.45
CA VAL A 108 -6.01 -8.47 -8.74
C VAL A 108 -6.79 -8.01 -7.51
N ILE A 109 -6.25 -7.08 -6.71
CA ILE A 109 -6.93 -6.55 -5.52
C ILE A 109 -8.11 -5.67 -5.92
N LEU A 110 -7.93 -4.76 -6.88
CA LEU A 110 -8.99 -3.82 -7.28
C LEU A 110 -10.20 -4.52 -7.90
N GLU A 111 -9.99 -5.64 -8.59
CA GLU A 111 -11.04 -6.49 -9.16
C GLU A 111 -11.80 -7.28 -8.10
N GLN A 112 -11.11 -7.82 -7.09
CA GLN A 112 -11.65 -8.86 -6.21
C GLN A 112 -12.03 -8.37 -4.81
N ALA A 113 -11.39 -7.31 -4.33
CA ALA A 113 -11.66 -6.79 -3.00
C ALA A 113 -13.08 -6.21 -2.93
N THR A 114 -13.79 -6.58 -1.86
CA THR A 114 -15.21 -6.26 -1.68
C THR A 114 -15.42 -4.90 -1.00
N SER A 115 -14.47 -4.47 -0.16
CA SER A 115 -14.54 -3.20 0.55
C SER A 115 -13.53 -2.17 0.00
N VAL A 116 -13.87 -0.89 0.13
CA VAL A 116 -12.95 0.19 -0.27
C VAL A 116 -11.76 0.27 0.69
N GLU A 117 -11.96 -0.15 1.94
CA GLU A 117 -10.92 -0.28 2.94
C GLU A 117 -9.86 -1.31 2.54
N ASP A 118 -10.25 -2.45 1.97
CA ASP A 118 -9.32 -3.48 1.48
C ASP A 118 -8.54 -3.00 0.25
N LYS A 119 -9.14 -2.13 -0.58
CA LYS A 119 -8.49 -1.54 -1.75
C LYS A 119 -7.50 -0.42 -1.43
N GLN A 120 -7.49 0.09 -0.19
CA GLN A 120 -6.66 1.24 0.21
C GLN A 120 -5.19 1.09 -0.18
N ARG A 121 -4.56 -0.05 0.15
CA ARG A 121 -3.14 -0.28 -0.16
C ARG A 121 -2.90 -0.32 -1.67
N ALA A 122 -3.78 -1.00 -2.41
CA ALA A 122 -3.71 -1.07 -3.87
C ALA A 122 -3.83 0.31 -4.53
N HIS A 123 -4.78 1.16 -4.09
CA HIS A 123 -4.91 2.53 -4.58
C HIS A 123 -3.64 3.36 -4.34
N LEU A 124 -3.05 3.25 -3.14
CA LEU A 124 -1.81 3.96 -2.81
C LEU A 124 -0.64 3.50 -3.68
N VAL A 125 -0.48 2.19 -3.88
CA VAL A 125 0.59 1.63 -4.73
C VAL A 125 0.41 2.05 -6.19
N ASP A 126 -0.81 2.04 -6.71
CA ASP A 126 -1.10 2.45 -8.09
C ASP A 126 -0.77 3.94 -8.35
N VAL A 127 -1.15 4.80 -7.41
CA VAL A 127 -0.81 6.23 -7.44
C VAL A 127 0.70 6.41 -7.39
N ARG A 128 1.39 5.77 -6.45
CA ARG A 128 2.85 5.82 -6.31
C ARG A 128 3.57 5.28 -7.54
N GLY A 129 3.08 4.21 -8.14
CA GLY A 129 3.62 3.66 -9.39
C GLY A 129 3.55 4.64 -10.55
N SER A 130 2.47 5.43 -10.61
CA SER A 130 2.32 6.51 -11.59
C SER A 130 3.28 7.66 -11.31
N ILE A 131 3.46 8.04 -10.04
CA ILE A 131 4.43 9.07 -9.61
C ILE A 131 5.87 8.65 -9.90
N ALA A 132 6.26 7.41 -9.56
CA ALA A 132 7.60 6.88 -9.80
C ALA A 132 7.97 6.88 -11.29
N GLN A 133 6.98 6.73 -12.17
CA GLN A 133 7.14 6.80 -13.63
C GLN A 133 6.94 8.22 -14.20
N SER A 134 6.94 9.25 -13.35
CA SER A 134 6.70 10.66 -13.72
C SER A 134 5.37 10.94 -14.44
N ARG A 135 4.38 10.05 -14.31
CA ARG A 135 3.03 10.22 -14.87
C ARG A 135 2.14 10.99 -13.90
N TYR A 136 2.53 12.23 -13.61
CA TYR A 136 1.90 13.06 -12.56
C TYR A 136 0.43 13.41 -12.84
N ASP A 137 0.07 13.69 -14.10
CA ASP A 137 -1.32 13.98 -14.44
C ASP A 137 -2.21 12.75 -14.30
N GLU A 138 -1.66 11.57 -14.56
CA GLU A 138 -2.34 10.30 -14.32
C GLU A 138 -2.53 10.04 -12.83
N SER A 139 -1.50 10.28 -12.00
CA SER A 139 -1.59 10.09 -10.55
C SER A 139 -2.63 11.00 -9.91
N ILE A 140 -2.72 12.27 -10.33
CA ILE A 140 -3.76 13.21 -9.86
C ILE A 140 -5.15 12.72 -10.26
N ARG A 141 -5.34 12.28 -11.52
CA ARG A 141 -6.63 11.74 -11.97
C ARG A 141 -7.04 10.50 -11.17
N LYS A 142 -6.11 9.57 -10.94
CA LYS A 142 -6.33 8.36 -10.12
C LYS A 142 -6.76 8.72 -8.70
N VAL A 143 -6.06 9.65 -8.05
CA VAL A 143 -6.45 10.13 -6.70
C VAL A 143 -7.86 10.71 -6.69
N CYS A 144 -8.23 11.56 -7.65
CA CYS A 144 -9.59 12.09 -7.76
C CYS A 144 -10.64 10.98 -7.92
N THR A 145 -10.36 9.97 -8.76
CA THR A 145 -11.25 8.81 -8.95
C THR A 145 -11.42 8.02 -7.65
N TYR A 146 -10.32 7.64 -6.99
CA TYR A 146 -10.35 6.83 -5.77
C TYR A 146 -10.99 7.56 -4.59
N ILE A 147 -10.78 8.88 -4.46
CA ILE A 147 -11.51 9.67 -3.48
C ILE A 147 -13.01 9.71 -3.79
N GLY A 148 -13.38 9.77 -5.07
CA GLY A 148 -14.76 9.63 -5.57
C GLY A 148 -15.43 8.33 -5.14
N GLU A 149 -14.72 7.20 -5.28
CA GLU A 149 -15.16 5.87 -4.84
C GLU A 149 -15.35 5.79 -3.31
N LEU A 150 -14.55 6.53 -2.55
CA LEU A 150 -14.69 6.68 -1.09
C LEU A 150 -15.87 7.58 -0.66
N GLY A 151 -16.68 8.06 -1.62
CA GLY A 151 -17.86 8.90 -1.37
C GLY A 151 -17.55 10.39 -1.19
N SER A 152 -16.30 10.81 -1.45
CA SER A 152 -15.89 12.20 -1.39
C SER A 152 -15.63 12.72 -2.81
N ARG A 153 -16.18 13.87 -3.19
CA ARG A 153 -15.89 14.43 -4.52
C ARG A 153 -14.77 15.46 -4.41
N VAL A 154 -13.67 15.19 -5.10
CA VAL A 154 -12.59 16.17 -5.33
C VAL A 154 -12.58 16.49 -6.82
N SER A 155 -13.20 17.62 -7.18
CA SER A 155 -13.08 18.21 -8.51
C SER A 155 -11.95 19.23 -8.54
N LEU A 156 -11.40 19.51 -9.73
CA LEU A 156 -10.53 20.65 -9.93
C LEU A 156 -11.26 21.93 -9.46
N PRO A 157 -10.77 22.61 -8.41
CA PRO A 157 -11.50 23.71 -7.80
C PRO A 157 -11.35 24.99 -8.63
N SER A 158 -12.40 25.81 -8.66
CA SER A 158 -12.27 27.19 -9.16
C SER A 158 -11.44 28.03 -8.19
N LYS A 159 -10.82 29.13 -8.65
CA LYS A 159 -10.08 30.07 -7.78
C LYS A 159 -10.96 30.57 -6.62
N ALA A 160 -12.24 30.84 -6.88
CA ALA A 160 -13.19 31.26 -5.85
C ALA A 160 -13.43 30.16 -4.79
N THR A 161 -13.52 28.90 -5.21
CA THR A 161 -13.63 27.75 -4.31
C THR A 161 -12.40 27.64 -3.39
N ILE A 162 -11.20 27.82 -3.95
CA ILE A 162 -9.95 27.79 -3.17
C ILE A 162 -9.96 28.87 -2.09
N VAL A 163 -10.27 30.12 -2.46
CA VAL A 163 -10.32 31.24 -1.50
C VAL A 163 -11.36 30.98 -0.41
N LYS A 164 -12.55 30.49 -0.78
CA LYS A 164 -13.61 30.14 0.17
C LYS A 164 -13.14 29.10 1.19
N GLU A 165 -12.53 28.01 0.75
CA GLU A 165 -12.05 26.96 1.65
C GLU A 165 -10.86 27.43 2.50
N MET A 166 -9.96 28.26 1.96
CA MET A 166 -8.89 28.88 2.74
C MET A 166 -9.42 29.76 3.88
N VAL A 167 -10.44 30.58 3.61
CA VAL A 167 -11.09 31.40 4.65
C VAL A 167 -11.74 30.50 5.71
N ARG A 168 -12.41 29.43 5.28
CA ARG A 168 -13.01 28.45 6.20
C ARG A 168 -11.99 27.79 7.10
N VAL A 169 -10.83 27.38 6.56
CA VAL A 169 -9.73 26.80 7.32
C VAL A 169 -9.16 27.82 8.32
N LYS A 170 -8.90 29.06 7.89
CA LYS A 170 -8.43 30.13 8.79
C LYS A 170 -9.40 30.39 9.94
N PHE A 171 -10.70 30.37 9.67
CA PHE A 171 -11.71 30.55 10.71
C PHE A 171 -11.77 29.35 11.66
N ALA A 172 -11.68 28.11 11.15
CA ALA A 172 -11.67 26.90 11.96
C ALA A 172 -10.42 26.76 12.86
N LEU A 173 -9.30 27.37 12.46
CA LEU A 173 -8.06 27.44 13.22
C LEU A 173 -7.99 28.67 14.15
N ARG A 174 -8.95 29.60 14.06
CA ARG A 174 -8.90 30.84 14.83
C ARG A 174 -8.94 30.54 16.33
N GLY A 175 -7.95 31.04 17.06
CA GLY A 175 -7.84 30.85 18.51
C GLY A 175 -7.35 29.46 18.93
N LYS A 176 -6.91 28.62 18.00
CA LYS A 176 -6.23 27.35 18.30
C LYS A 176 -4.72 27.56 18.28
N SER A 177 -4.04 27.14 19.34
CA SER A 177 -2.59 27.05 19.40
C SER A 177 -2.08 25.76 18.75
N ASP A 178 -0.77 25.67 18.53
CA ASP A 178 -0.14 24.45 18.03
C ASP A 178 -0.35 23.26 18.98
N GLU A 179 -0.37 23.50 20.29
CA GLU A 179 -0.62 22.46 21.30
C GLU A 179 -2.09 21.98 21.28
N ASP A 180 -3.03 22.88 20.98
CA ASP A 180 -4.43 22.49 20.78
C ASP A 180 -4.60 21.61 19.54
N ILE A 181 -3.81 21.85 18.48
CA ILE A 181 -3.84 21.03 17.27
C ILE A 181 -3.20 19.65 17.53
N LYS A 182 -2.08 19.60 18.24
CA LYS A 182 -1.38 18.35 18.59
C LYS A 182 -2.20 17.47 19.54
N SER A 183 -3.00 18.08 20.42
CA SER A 183 -3.87 17.36 21.37
C SER A 183 -5.18 16.89 20.76
N LEU A 184 -5.46 17.20 19.48
CA LEU A 184 -6.63 16.67 18.79
C LEU A 184 -6.62 15.14 18.76
N PRO A 185 -7.80 14.51 18.85
CA PRO A 185 -7.90 13.06 18.76
C PRO A 185 -7.40 12.59 17.40
N ILE A 186 -6.68 11.47 17.41
CA ILE A 186 -6.22 10.81 16.20
C ILE A 186 -7.43 10.50 15.32
N LEU A 187 -7.37 10.92 14.06
CA LEU A 187 -8.39 10.61 13.06
C LEU A 187 -8.68 9.11 13.09
N SER A 188 -9.91 8.72 13.43
CA SER A 188 -10.26 7.29 13.64
C SER A 188 -10.96 6.66 12.44
N ASP A 189 -11.63 7.48 11.63
CA ASP A 189 -12.36 7.07 10.43
C ASP A 189 -11.40 6.56 9.35
N LYS A 190 -11.53 5.28 8.97
CA LYS A 190 -10.67 4.62 7.99
C LYS A 190 -10.76 5.27 6.61
N ARG A 191 -11.95 5.64 6.15
CA ARG A 191 -12.13 6.27 4.82
C ARG A 191 -11.46 7.62 4.78
N LYS A 192 -11.63 8.44 5.82
CA LYS A 192 -10.94 9.74 5.93
C LYS A 192 -9.42 9.58 5.97
N LYS A 193 -8.90 8.56 6.66
CA LYS A 193 -7.46 8.23 6.60
C LYS A 193 -7.01 7.90 5.19
N THR A 194 -7.77 7.09 4.46
CA THR A 194 -7.46 6.74 3.06
C THR A 194 -7.45 7.97 2.16
N VAL A 195 -8.45 8.84 2.27
CA VAL A 195 -8.51 10.11 1.52
C VAL A 195 -7.28 10.97 1.85
N MET A 196 -6.95 11.14 3.13
CA MET A 196 -5.77 11.92 3.53
C MET A 196 -4.47 11.31 3.02
N ALA A 197 -4.32 9.98 3.04
CA ALA A 197 -3.16 9.30 2.52
C ALA A 197 -3.00 9.53 1.00
N LEU A 198 -4.08 9.36 0.23
CA LEU A 198 -4.09 9.61 -1.22
C LEU A 198 -3.73 11.07 -1.56
N LEU A 199 -4.30 12.04 -0.82
CA LEU A 199 -3.99 13.46 -1.00
C LEU A 199 -2.53 13.76 -0.69
N ASN A 200 -1.95 13.13 0.32
CA ASN A 200 -0.56 13.32 0.69
C ASN A 200 0.42 12.87 -0.41
N GLU A 201 0.10 11.79 -1.13
CA GLU A 201 0.93 11.32 -2.26
C GLU A 201 1.08 12.39 -3.37
N VAL A 202 0.01 13.14 -3.63
CA VAL A 202 0.00 14.14 -4.73
C VAL A 202 0.30 15.57 -4.26
N ALA A 203 0.31 15.84 -2.95
CA ALA A 203 0.59 17.17 -2.40
C ALA A 203 1.95 17.71 -2.86
N CYS A 204 3.00 16.87 -2.84
CA CYS A 204 4.34 17.25 -3.26
C CYS A 204 4.45 17.56 -4.77
N ILE A 205 3.59 16.96 -5.61
CA ILE A 205 3.55 17.23 -7.06
C ILE A 205 3.12 18.68 -7.31
N GLY A 206 2.13 19.17 -6.57
CA GLY A 206 1.66 20.55 -6.65
C GLY A 206 2.77 21.55 -6.32
N PHE A 207 3.55 21.26 -5.26
CA PHE A 207 4.72 22.07 -4.90
C PHE A 207 5.79 22.08 -6.00
N TRP A 208 6.20 20.90 -6.49
CA TRP A 208 7.18 20.77 -7.56
C TRP A 208 6.76 21.52 -8.83
N ARG A 209 5.51 21.38 -9.25
CA ARG A 209 4.98 22.12 -10.41
C ARG A 209 5.01 23.63 -10.19
N SER A 210 4.59 24.11 -9.01
CA SER A 210 4.59 25.54 -8.70
C SER A 210 5.98 26.17 -8.74
N CYS A 211 7.01 25.45 -8.24
CA CYS A 211 8.40 25.89 -8.33
C CYS A 211 8.90 25.86 -9.78
N ASN A 212 8.54 24.86 -10.59
CA ASN A 212 9.02 24.77 -11.97
C ASN A 212 8.35 25.78 -12.91
N THR A 213 7.09 26.17 -12.67
CA THR A 213 6.46 27.32 -13.35
C THR A 213 7.03 28.68 -12.94
N MET A 214 7.91 28.74 -11.95
CA MET A 214 8.62 29.96 -11.57
C MET A 214 9.95 30.13 -12.33
N TYR A 215 10.38 29.11 -13.08
CA TYR A 215 11.62 29.09 -13.89
C TYR A 215 11.36 29.09 -15.41
N LEU A 216 10.11 29.27 -15.84
CA LEU A 216 9.70 29.50 -17.23
C LEU A 216 8.90 30.81 -17.31
#